data_AF-A0A9P8S5C6-F1
#
_entry.id   AF-A0A9P8S5C6-F1
#
_cell.length_a   1.000
_cell.length_b   1.000
_cell.length_c   1.000
_cell.angle_alpha   90.00
_cell.angle_beta   90.00
_cell.angle_gamma   90.00
#
_symmetry.space_group_name_H-M   'P 1'
#
loop_
_entity.id
_entity.type
_entity.pdbx_description
1 polymer ?
#
loop_
_entity_poly.entity_id
_entity_poly.type
_entity_poly.pdbx_seq_one_letter_code
_entity_poly.pdbx_strand_id
1 'polypeptide(L)'
;MLIEESHVDVPTSANGKDSTMRIFVFHPVIAGYPKARFPGVCLFSEIYQVTGPVARFARQIAGQGYIVAAPSSYHDFVGPEPLKYDVEDTDRGNKFKIEKASSTLESYDADSHATVDYLLSLPTCTGLIGSTGMCLGGHLAVRAALDPRINACVSYFATDIHSRTLGPYTAANSSPSAPANSNHTIDHLSRLGGEVAMIFGIKDTHVPDPGRDLIRGKLRDAGCVFSFHEFAWAQHAFIRDELSKGRYDPAVTKICFEILLELFGRVLKTDLAVVEFYVAAIAVKSSFLRPLCIPPVLAILQLLEFRQLSAWCLQLPSKFVTVERVEARKELIA
;
A
#
# COMPACT_ATOMS: atom_id res chain seq x y z
N MET A 1 12.00 12.63 -18.70
CA MET A 1 11.04 13.66 -19.17
C MET A 1 11.39 14.99 -18.52
N LEU A 2 10.98 16.12 -19.11
CA LEU A 2 11.03 17.41 -18.42
C LEU A 2 10.01 17.40 -17.27
N ILE A 3 10.24 18.23 -16.25
CA ILE A 3 9.41 18.28 -15.04
C ILE A 3 9.07 19.73 -14.74
N GLU A 4 7.81 19.99 -14.43
CA GLU A 4 7.34 21.24 -13.84
C GLU A 4 7.04 20.99 -12.36
N GLU A 5 7.56 21.87 -11.51
CA GLU A 5 7.35 21.80 -10.06
C GLU A 5 6.37 22.89 -9.63
N SER A 6 5.38 22.50 -8.84
CA SER A 6 4.37 23.40 -8.28
C SER A 6 3.92 22.88 -6.92
N HIS A 7 2.92 23.54 -6.33
CA HIS A 7 2.25 23.01 -5.16
C HIS A 7 0.78 23.41 -5.20
N VAL A 8 -0.02 22.67 -4.43
CA VAL A 8 -1.40 23.02 -4.10
C VAL A 8 -1.56 22.95 -2.59
N ASP A 9 -2.37 23.84 -2.04
CA ASP A 9 -2.76 23.81 -0.64
C ASP A 9 -4.20 23.30 -0.57
N VAL A 10 -4.42 22.20 0.14
CA VAL A 10 -5.72 21.54 0.26
C VAL A 10 -6.22 21.59 1.70
N PRO A 11 -7.52 21.83 1.93
CA PRO A 11 -8.09 21.75 3.27
C PRO A 11 -8.11 20.29 3.74
N THR A 12 -7.74 20.07 4.99
CA THR A 12 -7.79 18.77 5.65
C THR A 12 -8.55 18.92 6.97
N SER A 13 -9.39 17.95 7.29
CA SER A 13 -10.11 17.91 8.57
C SER A 13 -10.00 16.52 9.17
N ALA A 14 -9.42 16.46 10.37
CA ALA A 14 -9.31 15.22 11.13
C ALA A 14 -9.41 15.52 12.63
N ASN A 15 -10.14 14.67 13.36
CA ASN A 15 -10.33 14.79 14.82
C ASN A 15 -10.86 16.17 15.26
N GLY A 16 -11.72 16.80 14.45
CA GLY A 16 -12.27 18.12 14.75
C GLY A 16 -11.25 19.26 14.65
N LYS A 17 -10.09 19.02 14.02
CA LYS A 17 -9.10 20.03 13.68
C LYS A 17 -9.05 20.23 12.18
N ASP A 18 -9.27 21.47 11.77
CA ASP A 18 -9.08 21.90 10.39
C ASP A 18 -7.66 22.44 10.21
N SER A 19 -7.05 22.07 9.10
CA SER A 19 -5.70 22.46 8.70
C SER A 19 -5.63 22.61 7.18
N THR A 20 -4.52 23.16 6.70
CA THR A 20 -4.25 23.31 5.27
C THR A 20 -2.95 22.60 4.97
N MET A 21 -3.03 21.52 4.21
CA MET A 21 -1.90 20.70 3.84
C MET A 21 -1.34 21.13 2.48
N ARG A 22 -0.03 21.37 2.41
CA ARG A 22 0.65 21.55 1.13
C ARG A 22 0.95 20.21 0.50
N ILE A 23 0.58 20.06 -0.76
CA ILE A 23 1.02 18.97 -1.62
C ILE A 23 2.02 19.56 -2.62
N PHE A 24 3.28 19.15 -2.54
CA PHE A 24 4.28 19.47 -3.54
C PHE A 24 4.10 18.57 -4.75
N VAL A 25 4.11 19.15 -5.95
CA VAL A 25 3.77 18.46 -7.19
C VAL A 25 4.94 18.49 -8.14
N PHE A 26 5.32 17.32 -8.64
CA PHE A 26 6.36 17.13 -9.63
C PHE A 26 5.69 16.52 -10.86
N HIS A 27 5.34 17.37 -11.83
CA HIS A 27 4.54 16.99 -12.97
C HIS A 27 5.43 16.74 -14.20
N PRO A 28 5.42 15.54 -14.80
CA PRO A 28 6.12 15.29 -16.05
C PRO A 28 5.46 16.05 -17.20
N VAL A 29 6.26 16.64 -18.07
CA VAL A 29 5.79 17.31 -19.28
C VAL A 29 6.52 16.79 -20.51
N ILE A 30 5.79 16.71 -21.62
CA ILE A 30 6.31 16.30 -22.92
C ILE A 30 6.05 17.45 -23.89
N ALA A 31 7.12 17.98 -24.48
CA ALA A 31 7.03 19.08 -25.43
C ALA A 31 6.12 18.72 -26.62
N GLY A 32 5.12 19.57 -26.89
CA GLY A 32 4.13 19.33 -27.94
C GLY A 32 2.91 18.48 -27.52
N TYR A 33 2.88 17.93 -26.31
CA TYR A 33 1.79 17.06 -25.83
C TYR A 33 1.20 17.56 -24.50
N PRO A 34 0.49 18.71 -24.48
CA PRO A 34 -0.04 19.31 -23.25
C PRO A 34 -1.15 18.50 -22.57
N LYS A 35 -1.70 17.49 -23.26
CA LYS A 35 -2.73 16.56 -22.76
C LYS A 35 -2.19 15.16 -22.51
N ALA A 36 -0.86 14.98 -22.49
CA ALA A 36 -0.27 13.70 -22.11
C ALA A 36 -0.75 13.30 -20.72
N ARG A 37 -1.16 12.04 -20.57
CA ARG A 37 -1.65 11.49 -19.31
C ARG A 37 -0.60 10.58 -18.68
N PHE A 38 -0.50 10.63 -17.36
CA PHE A 38 0.46 9.88 -16.58
C PHE A 38 -0.21 9.28 -15.33
N PRO A 39 0.21 8.10 -14.87
CA PRO A 39 -0.19 7.62 -13.55
C PRO A 39 0.28 8.55 -12.44
N GLY A 40 -0.48 8.60 -11.36
CA GLY A 40 -0.17 9.39 -10.16
C GLY A 40 0.60 8.57 -9.12
N VAL A 41 1.41 9.25 -8.32
CA VAL A 41 2.18 8.65 -7.22
C VAL A 41 2.10 9.53 -5.98
N CYS A 42 1.55 9.00 -4.89
CA CYS A 42 1.65 9.60 -3.56
C CYS A 42 3.03 9.29 -2.97
N LEU A 43 3.85 10.31 -2.71
CA LEU A 43 5.18 10.18 -2.12
C LEU A 43 5.18 10.71 -0.68
N PHE A 44 5.29 9.83 0.30
CA PHE A 44 5.32 10.21 1.70
C PHE A 44 6.75 10.38 2.21
N SER A 45 6.99 11.48 2.92
CA SER A 45 8.31 11.85 3.42
C SER A 45 8.69 11.14 4.72
N GLU A 46 9.96 11.26 5.09
CA GLU A 46 10.46 10.91 6.43
C GLU A 46 9.89 11.88 7.50
N ILE A 47 10.44 11.83 8.72
CA ILE A 47 10.07 12.74 9.82
C ILE A 47 10.52 14.21 9.61
N TYR A 48 10.94 14.59 8.41
CA TYR A 48 11.55 15.91 8.12
C TYR A 48 10.76 16.73 7.10
N GLN A 49 9.54 16.31 6.75
CA GLN A 49 8.77 16.81 5.60
C GLN A 49 9.52 16.63 4.27
N VAL A 50 9.15 17.39 3.24
CA VAL A 50 9.69 17.27 1.88
C VAL A 50 11.06 17.97 1.79
N THR A 51 12.10 17.26 2.20
CA THR A 51 13.49 17.70 2.15
C THR A 51 14.09 17.62 0.74
N GLY A 52 15.32 18.11 0.55
CA GLY A 52 16.08 17.99 -0.69
C GLY A 52 16.16 16.56 -1.25
N PRO A 53 16.55 15.55 -0.43
CA PRO A 53 16.51 14.14 -0.83
C PRO A 53 15.13 13.66 -1.29
N VAL A 54 14.07 14.00 -0.56
CA VAL A 54 12.69 13.60 -0.92
C VAL A 54 12.26 14.25 -2.24
N ALA A 55 12.53 15.54 -2.42
CA ALA A 55 12.25 16.25 -3.66
C ALA A 55 13.06 15.70 -4.84
N ARG A 56 14.33 15.32 -4.65
CA ARG A 56 15.13 14.65 -5.69
C ARG A 56 14.54 13.30 -6.05
N PHE A 57 14.11 12.51 -5.07
CA PHE A 57 13.46 11.23 -5.32
C PHE A 57 12.13 11.42 -6.09
N ALA A 58 11.35 12.44 -5.73
CA ALA A 58 10.15 12.83 -6.46
C ALA A 58 10.46 13.22 -7.92
N ARG A 59 11.51 14.01 -8.16
CA ARG A 59 11.97 14.34 -9.52
C ARG A 59 12.43 13.10 -10.29
N GLN A 60 13.11 12.16 -9.66
CA GLN A 60 13.52 10.93 -10.33
C GLN A 60 12.30 10.12 -10.77
N ILE A 61 11.29 9.97 -9.91
CA ILE A 61 10.03 9.30 -10.27
C ILE A 61 9.31 10.09 -11.38
N ALA A 62 9.14 11.40 -11.23
CA ALA A 62 8.47 12.24 -12.23
C ALA A 62 9.20 12.22 -13.58
N GLY A 63 10.53 12.21 -13.57
CA GLY A 63 11.36 12.09 -14.77
C GLY A 63 11.13 10.80 -15.55
N GLN A 64 10.59 9.76 -14.90
CA GLN A 64 10.20 8.50 -15.52
C GLN A 64 8.76 8.52 -16.06
N GLY A 65 8.01 9.62 -15.93
CA GLY A 65 6.66 9.77 -16.47
C GLY A 65 5.55 9.36 -15.51
N TYR A 66 5.62 9.86 -14.27
CA TYR A 66 4.59 9.72 -13.23
C TYR A 66 4.32 11.11 -12.63
N ILE A 67 3.07 11.48 -12.36
CA ILE A 67 2.79 12.71 -11.59
C ILE A 67 3.03 12.38 -10.12
N VAL A 68 3.99 13.05 -9.47
CA VAL A 68 4.28 12.81 -8.05
C VAL A 68 3.66 13.90 -7.20
N ALA A 69 2.87 13.50 -6.20
CA ALA A 69 2.30 14.36 -5.19
C ALA A 69 2.91 14.00 -3.82
N ALA A 70 3.62 14.94 -3.20
CA ALA A 70 4.29 14.78 -1.92
C ALA A 70 3.65 15.68 -0.85
N PRO A 71 2.76 15.15 0.01
CA PRO A 71 2.10 15.93 1.06
C PRO A 71 3.05 16.28 2.22
N SER A 72 2.91 17.48 2.78
CA SER A 72 3.60 17.91 4.00
C SER A 72 2.94 17.29 5.24
N SER A 73 3.49 16.19 5.76
CA SER A 73 2.83 15.37 6.79
C SER A 73 2.53 16.07 8.13
N TYR A 74 3.19 17.18 8.46
CA TYR A 74 3.05 17.87 9.75
C TYR A 74 2.37 19.22 9.67
N HIS A 75 1.57 19.43 8.62
CA HIS A 75 0.76 20.64 8.41
C HIS A 75 -0.13 21.03 9.61
N ASP A 76 -0.48 20.08 10.47
CA ASP A 76 -1.21 20.32 11.71
C ASP A 76 -0.38 21.08 12.78
N PHE A 77 0.95 21.06 12.68
CA PHE A 77 1.85 21.57 13.72
C PHE A 77 2.82 22.65 13.21
N VAL A 78 3.21 22.58 11.95
CA VAL A 78 4.23 23.43 11.35
C VAL A 78 3.94 23.68 9.87
N GLY A 79 4.49 24.76 9.33
CA GLY A 79 4.44 25.06 7.91
C GLY A 79 5.11 23.98 7.03
N PRO A 80 4.94 24.05 5.70
CA PRO A 80 5.37 23.01 4.77
C PRO A 80 6.88 22.97 4.53
N GLU A 81 7.65 23.85 5.17
CA GLU A 81 9.10 23.92 5.04
C GLU A 81 9.78 22.64 5.56
N PRO A 82 10.86 22.19 4.92
CA PRO A 82 11.59 21.02 5.39
C PRO A 82 12.22 21.28 6.77
N LEU A 83 12.13 20.27 7.64
CA LEU A 83 12.89 20.24 8.88
C LEU A 83 14.34 19.87 8.58
N LYS A 84 15.27 20.40 9.37
CA LYS A 84 16.70 20.18 9.23
C LYS A 84 17.10 18.80 9.74
N TYR A 85 18.18 18.27 9.18
CA TYR A 85 18.81 17.06 9.67
C TYR A 85 19.74 17.33 10.87
N ASP A 86 19.21 17.99 11.90
CA ASP A 86 19.87 18.21 13.18
C ASP A 86 19.12 17.52 14.32
N VAL A 87 19.66 17.58 15.54
CA VAL A 87 19.07 16.91 16.71
C VAL A 87 17.72 17.54 17.07
N GLU A 88 17.63 18.87 17.07
CA GLU A 88 16.42 19.60 17.44
C GLU A 88 15.24 19.24 16.53
N ASP A 89 15.45 19.29 15.22
CA ASP A 89 14.40 18.98 14.24
C ASP A 89 14.13 17.48 14.13
N THR A 90 15.10 16.62 14.44
CA THR A 90 14.85 15.18 14.62
C THR A 90 13.91 14.91 15.79
N ASP A 91 14.12 15.59 16.93
CA ASP A 91 13.29 15.42 18.11
C ASP A 91 11.88 16.00 17.86
N ARG A 92 11.79 17.17 17.21
CA ARG A 92 10.51 17.75 16.78
C ARG A 92 9.77 16.83 15.81
N GLY A 93 10.44 16.30 14.79
CA GLY A 93 9.85 15.38 13.83
C GLY A 93 9.31 14.11 14.47
N ASN A 94 10.04 13.52 15.42
CA ASN A 94 9.55 12.37 16.19
C ASN A 94 8.39 12.73 17.09
N LYS A 95 8.42 13.90 17.73
CA LYS A 95 7.31 14.42 18.53
C LYS A 95 6.04 14.57 17.68
N PHE A 96 6.12 15.23 16.53
CA PHE A 96 4.98 15.40 15.62
C PHE A 96 4.46 14.06 15.09
N LYS A 97 5.35 13.12 14.73
CA LYS A 97 4.99 11.76 14.35
C LYS A 97 4.07 11.12 15.40
N ILE A 98 4.50 11.17 16.67
CA ILE A 98 3.80 10.58 17.80
C ILE A 98 2.51 11.35 18.11
N GLU A 99 2.53 12.69 18.21
CA GLU A 99 1.36 13.49 18.55
C GLU A 99 0.24 13.37 17.52
N LYS A 100 0.60 13.34 16.22
CA LYS A 100 -0.35 13.09 15.14
C LYS A 100 -0.97 11.70 15.25
N ALA A 101 -0.13 10.68 15.38
CA ALA A 101 -0.59 9.29 15.43
C ALA A 101 -1.36 8.94 16.72
N SER A 102 -0.99 9.57 17.84
CA SER A 102 -1.65 9.40 19.14
C SER A 102 -3.04 10.03 19.16
N SER A 103 -3.26 11.07 18.34
CA SER A 103 -4.59 11.63 18.12
C SER A 103 -5.45 10.61 17.37
N THR A 104 -5.00 10.13 16.21
CA THR A 104 -5.50 8.95 15.48
C THR A 104 -4.67 8.73 14.20
N LEU A 105 -4.58 7.49 13.68
CA LEU A 105 -4.00 7.25 12.33
C LEU A 105 -4.86 7.87 11.23
N GLU A 106 -6.13 8.13 11.53
CA GLU A 106 -7.13 8.75 10.68
C GLU A 106 -6.71 10.15 10.18
N SER A 107 -5.86 10.87 10.93
CA SER A 107 -5.27 12.12 10.44
C SER A 107 -4.33 11.90 9.25
N TYR A 108 -3.51 10.83 9.27
CA TYR A 108 -2.72 10.46 8.09
C TYR A 108 -3.58 9.86 6.96
N ASP A 109 -4.69 9.21 7.29
CA ASP A 109 -5.65 8.73 6.29
C ASP A 109 -6.30 9.92 5.55
N ALA A 110 -6.68 10.98 6.27
CA ALA A 110 -7.22 12.20 5.67
C ALA A 110 -6.23 12.87 4.71
N ASP A 111 -4.95 12.96 5.10
CA ASP A 111 -3.88 13.47 4.25
C ASP A 111 -3.72 12.61 2.98
N SER A 112 -3.74 11.29 3.15
CA SER A 112 -3.59 10.33 2.04
C SER A 112 -4.76 10.46 1.07
N HIS A 113 -6.01 10.52 1.57
CA HIS A 113 -7.20 10.71 0.75
C HIS A 113 -7.17 12.03 0.00
N ALA A 114 -6.83 13.14 0.65
CA ALA A 114 -6.73 14.44 0.00
C ALA A 114 -5.65 14.44 -1.10
N THR A 115 -4.54 13.72 -0.90
CA THR A 115 -3.49 13.57 -1.91
C THR A 115 -3.96 12.75 -3.11
N VAL A 116 -4.68 11.65 -2.87
CA VAL A 116 -5.27 10.81 -3.94
C VAL A 116 -6.34 11.59 -4.70
N ASP A 117 -7.22 12.31 -4.00
CA ASP A 117 -8.26 13.14 -4.59
C ASP A 117 -7.66 14.22 -5.50
N TYR A 118 -6.60 14.89 -5.05
CA TYR A 118 -5.88 15.85 -5.87
C TYR A 118 -5.33 15.20 -7.16
N LEU A 119 -4.62 14.07 -7.05
CA LEU A 119 -4.07 13.37 -8.22
C LEU A 119 -5.19 12.96 -9.20
N LEU A 120 -6.30 12.42 -8.71
CA LEU A 120 -7.43 12.00 -9.53
C LEU A 120 -8.20 13.17 -10.15
N SER A 121 -8.12 14.38 -9.56
CA SER A 121 -8.73 15.58 -10.13
C SER A 121 -8.01 16.10 -11.38
N LEU A 122 -6.74 15.71 -11.59
CA LEU A 122 -5.95 16.19 -12.71
C LEU A 122 -6.41 15.54 -14.02
N PRO A 123 -6.74 16.32 -15.07
CA PRO A 123 -7.10 15.75 -16.38
C PRO A 123 -5.93 14.99 -17.03
N THR A 124 -4.70 15.29 -16.60
CA THR A 124 -3.46 14.60 -16.97
C THR A 124 -3.17 13.35 -16.15
N CYS A 125 -3.98 12.99 -15.15
CA CYS A 125 -3.85 11.72 -14.46
C CYS A 125 -4.54 10.60 -15.26
N THR A 126 -3.93 9.42 -15.37
CA THR A 126 -4.55 8.25 -16.02
C THR A 126 -5.71 7.68 -15.19
N GLY A 127 -5.73 7.96 -13.88
CA GLY A 127 -6.61 7.35 -12.90
C GLY A 127 -5.97 6.20 -12.11
N LEU A 128 -4.78 5.74 -12.53
CA LEU A 128 -3.99 4.73 -11.82
C LEU A 128 -3.04 5.41 -10.83
N ILE A 129 -3.05 4.95 -9.58
CA ILE A 129 -2.32 5.57 -8.47
C ILE A 129 -1.40 4.56 -7.80
N GLY A 130 -0.14 4.95 -7.60
CA GLY A 130 0.79 4.25 -6.71
C GLY A 130 1.06 5.01 -5.42
N SER A 131 1.53 4.33 -4.39
CA SER A 131 2.08 4.94 -3.18
C SER A 131 3.53 4.54 -2.95
N THR A 132 4.35 5.46 -2.45
CA THR A 132 5.73 5.18 -2.07
C THR A 132 6.19 6.09 -0.95
N GLY A 133 7.24 5.70 -0.22
CA GLY A 133 7.82 6.57 0.80
C GLY A 133 8.94 5.90 1.60
N MET A 134 9.55 6.71 2.47
CA MET A 134 10.77 6.41 3.21
C MET A 134 10.53 6.41 4.72
N CYS A 135 11.04 5.43 5.48
CA CYS A 135 10.98 5.46 6.95
C CYS A 135 9.51 5.59 7.44
N LEU A 136 9.14 6.70 8.09
CA LEU A 136 7.74 7.07 8.37
C LEU A 136 6.89 7.01 7.10
N GLY A 137 7.35 7.66 6.02
CA GLY A 137 6.68 7.64 4.73
C GLY A 137 6.56 6.24 4.13
N GLY A 138 7.46 5.31 4.47
CA GLY A 138 7.33 3.91 4.08
C GLY A 138 6.11 3.27 4.76
N HIS A 139 5.89 3.56 6.04
CA HIS A 139 4.67 3.16 6.75
C HIS A 139 3.44 3.82 6.15
N LEU A 140 3.49 5.14 5.94
CA LEU A 140 2.36 5.90 5.39
C LEU A 140 1.99 5.42 3.97
N ALA A 141 2.95 5.02 3.14
CA ALA A 141 2.67 4.44 1.83
C ALA A 141 1.85 3.14 1.93
N VAL A 142 2.20 2.26 2.88
CA VAL A 142 1.45 1.01 3.14
C VAL A 142 0.07 1.33 3.73
N ARG A 143 -0.03 2.32 4.62
CA ARG A 143 -1.33 2.76 5.18
C ARG A 143 -2.23 3.35 4.09
N ALA A 144 -1.70 4.21 3.23
CA ALA A 144 -2.43 4.79 2.12
C ALA A 144 -2.92 3.71 1.16
N ALA A 145 -2.14 2.64 0.94
CA ALA A 145 -2.54 1.52 0.07
C ALA A 145 -3.73 0.69 0.59
N LEU A 146 -4.21 0.95 1.81
CA LEU A 146 -5.49 0.41 2.30
C LEU A 146 -6.71 1.10 1.66
N ASP A 147 -6.50 2.22 0.97
CA ASP A 147 -7.47 2.84 0.07
C ASP A 147 -7.51 2.02 -1.25
N PRO A 148 -8.68 1.48 -1.64
CA PRO A 148 -8.80 0.64 -2.83
C PRO A 148 -8.47 1.38 -4.15
N ARG A 149 -8.32 2.71 -4.13
CA ARG A 149 -7.91 3.51 -5.29
C ARG A 149 -6.42 3.42 -5.58
N ILE A 150 -5.60 2.87 -4.67
CA ILE A 150 -4.16 2.69 -4.86
C ILE A 150 -3.88 1.28 -5.40
N ASN A 151 -3.27 1.21 -6.58
CA ASN A 151 -3.06 -0.03 -7.32
C ASN A 151 -1.71 -0.70 -7.01
N ALA A 152 -0.70 0.07 -6.58
CA ALA A 152 0.63 -0.43 -6.26
C ALA A 152 1.28 0.35 -5.12
N CYS A 153 2.06 -0.33 -4.27
CA CYS A 153 2.77 0.29 -3.16
C CYS A 153 4.24 -0.15 -3.14
N VAL A 154 5.19 0.79 -3.07
CA VAL A 154 6.61 0.51 -2.84
C VAL A 154 7.05 1.17 -1.54
N SER A 155 7.40 0.37 -0.54
CA SER A 155 7.71 0.87 0.80
C SER A 155 9.18 0.68 1.15
N TYR A 156 9.87 1.77 1.46
CA TYR A 156 11.28 1.76 1.83
C TYR A 156 11.43 1.86 3.36
N PHE A 157 11.92 0.78 3.96
CA PHE A 157 12.25 0.61 5.38
C PHE A 157 11.20 1.20 6.32
N ALA A 158 9.94 0.77 6.12
CA ALA A 158 8.79 1.21 6.91
C ALA A 158 9.00 0.94 8.40
N THR A 159 9.23 2.01 9.15
CA THR A 159 9.33 1.94 10.62
C THR A 159 7.95 1.73 11.22
N ASP A 160 7.91 1.34 12.50
CA ASP A 160 6.70 1.34 13.33
C ASP A 160 5.56 0.37 12.92
N ILE A 161 5.57 -0.22 11.70
CA ILE A 161 4.58 -1.24 11.29
C ILE A 161 4.63 -2.45 12.23
N HIS A 162 5.83 -3.03 12.41
CA HIS A 162 6.05 -4.25 13.18
C HIS A 162 5.79 -4.09 14.69
N SER A 163 5.96 -2.88 15.21
CA SER A 163 5.89 -2.58 16.65
C SER A 163 4.59 -1.90 17.05
N ARG A 164 3.70 -1.55 16.11
CA ARG A 164 2.47 -0.79 16.39
C ARG A 164 2.71 0.55 17.08
N THR A 165 3.86 1.17 16.87
CA THR A 165 4.26 2.40 17.57
C THR A 165 3.79 3.67 16.86
N LEU A 166 3.27 3.57 15.64
CA LEU A 166 2.58 4.67 14.96
C LEU A 166 1.07 4.54 15.19
N GLY A 167 0.58 5.06 16.31
CA GLY A 167 -0.83 5.04 16.69
C GLY A 167 -1.01 5.35 18.17
N PRO A 168 -2.23 5.24 18.73
CA PRO A 168 -2.54 5.61 20.12
C PRO A 168 -2.01 4.61 21.17
N TYR A 169 -1.00 3.80 20.83
CA TYR A 169 -0.45 2.79 21.72
C TYR A 169 0.68 3.38 22.57
N THR A 170 0.56 3.21 23.89
CA THR A 170 1.52 3.74 24.87
C THR A 170 2.84 2.97 24.94
N ALA A 171 2.92 1.81 24.29
CA ALA A 171 4.11 0.97 24.23
C ALA A 171 4.15 0.16 22.93
N ALA A 172 5.37 -0.25 22.54
CA ALA A 172 5.56 -1.15 21.42
C ALA A 172 4.87 -2.50 21.65
N ASN A 173 4.14 -2.96 20.64
CA ASN A 173 3.49 -4.26 20.60
C ASN A 173 3.83 -4.99 19.29
N SER A 174 4.78 -5.92 19.41
CA SER A 174 5.21 -6.81 18.33
C SER A 174 4.53 -8.19 18.37
N SER A 175 3.39 -8.31 19.04
CA SER A 175 2.60 -9.55 19.03
C SER A 175 2.09 -9.85 17.62
N PRO A 176 2.12 -11.12 17.18
CA PRO A 176 1.44 -11.54 15.95
C PRO A 176 -0.07 -11.26 15.97
N SER A 177 -0.68 -11.38 17.16
CA SER A 177 -2.10 -11.12 17.37
C SER A 177 -2.38 -9.63 17.52
N ALA A 178 -3.42 -9.17 16.83
CA ALA A 178 -3.89 -7.80 16.93
C ALA A 178 -4.43 -7.51 18.34
N PRO A 179 -4.17 -6.31 18.92
CA PRO A 179 -4.96 -5.79 20.02
C PRO A 179 -6.45 -5.74 19.65
N ALA A 180 -7.33 -5.84 20.66
CA ALA A 180 -8.76 -5.60 20.45
C ALA A 180 -8.99 -4.21 19.85
N ASN A 181 -9.83 -4.13 18.82
CA ASN A 181 -10.16 -2.90 18.09
C ASN A 181 -8.93 -2.13 17.55
N SER A 182 -7.88 -2.85 17.13
CA SER A 182 -6.73 -2.19 16.54
C SER A 182 -7.08 -1.50 15.22
N ASN A 183 -6.70 -0.22 15.08
CA ASN A 183 -6.71 0.49 13.80
C ASN A 183 -5.31 0.54 13.15
N HIS A 184 -4.35 -0.25 13.64
CA HIS A 184 -2.99 -0.16 13.15
C HIS A 184 -2.83 -0.76 11.75
N THR A 185 -1.92 -0.21 10.94
CA THR A 185 -1.68 -0.66 9.55
C THR A 185 -1.46 -2.17 9.43
N ILE A 186 -0.65 -2.76 10.31
CA ILE A 186 -0.32 -4.20 10.26
C ILE A 186 -1.54 -5.11 10.50
N ASP A 187 -2.58 -4.60 11.16
CA ASP A 187 -3.80 -5.34 11.47
C ASP A 187 -4.89 -5.16 10.40
N HIS A 188 -4.61 -4.36 9.37
CA HIS A 188 -5.51 -4.09 8.26
C HIS A 188 -4.96 -4.48 6.89
N LEU A 189 -3.84 -5.21 6.83
CA LEU A 189 -3.20 -5.60 5.57
C LEU A 189 -4.12 -6.40 4.64
N SER A 190 -5.15 -7.09 5.15
CA SER A 190 -6.16 -7.78 4.32
C SER A 190 -7.02 -6.83 3.48
N ARG A 191 -6.93 -5.52 3.69
CA ARG A 191 -7.58 -4.49 2.87
C ARG A 191 -6.71 -4.03 1.69
N LEU A 192 -5.44 -4.42 1.64
CA LEU A 192 -4.58 -4.11 0.50
C LEU A 192 -5.13 -4.78 -0.76
N GLY A 193 -5.57 -3.97 -1.72
CA GLY A 193 -6.05 -4.45 -3.02
C GLY A 193 -4.97 -4.45 -4.12
N GLY A 194 -3.92 -3.66 -3.94
CA GLY A 194 -2.82 -3.51 -4.89
C GLY A 194 -1.61 -4.40 -4.60
N GLU A 195 -0.71 -4.50 -5.57
CA GLU A 195 0.57 -5.20 -5.41
C GLU A 195 1.55 -4.37 -4.55
N VAL A 196 2.30 -5.04 -3.66
CA VAL A 196 3.19 -4.36 -2.71
C VAL A 196 4.64 -4.83 -2.86
N ALA A 197 5.60 -3.91 -2.87
CA ALA A 197 7.02 -4.20 -2.70
C ALA A 197 7.51 -3.59 -1.37
N MET A 198 7.95 -4.45 -0.46
CA MET A 198 8.59 -4.04 0.79
C MET A 198 10.11 -4.12 0.65
N ILE A 199 10.83 -3.04 0.99
CA ILE A 199 12.28 -2.95 0.85
C ILE A 199 12.91 -2.63 2.20
N PHE A 200 13.84 -3.44 2.67
CA PHE A 200 14.56 -3.25 3.93
C PHE A 200 16.07 -3.42 3.75
N GLY A 201 16.85 -2.82 4.66
CA GLY A 201 18.27 -3.12 4.80
C GLY A 201 18.49 -4.10 5.94
N ILE A 202 19.32 -5.14 5.73
CA ILE A 202 19.55 -6.18 6.75
C ILE A 202 20.08 -5.59 8.06
N LYS A 203 20.89 -4.52 7.99
CA LYS A 203 21.49 -3.84 9.16
C LYS A 203 20.65 -2.69 9.70
N ASP A 204 19.40 -2.55 9.26
CA ASP A 204 18.47 -1.59 9.84
C ASP A 204 18.07 -2.00 11.28
N THR A 205 18.42 -1.17 12.25
CA THR A 205 18.10 -1.38 13.67
C THR A 205 16.70 -0.89 14.06
N HIS A 206 16.03 -0.09 13.22
CA HIS A 206 14.68 0.39 13.46
C HIS A 206 13.62 -0.64 13.07
N VAL A 207 13.96 -1.60 12.19
CA VAL A 207 13.10 -2.73 11.82
C VAL A 207 13.97 -4.00 11.87
N PRO A 208 14.18 -4.56 13.08
CA PRO A 208 15.04 -5.73 13.28
C PRO A 208 14.44 -6.99 12.63
N ASP A 209 15.23 -8.06 12.50
CA ASP A 209 14.82 -9.32 11.84
C ASP A 209 13.42 -9.82 12.29
N PRO A 210 13.11 -9.92 13.60
CA PRO A 210 11.79 -10.39 14.02
C PRO A 210 10.65 -9.46 13.59
N GLY A 211 10.92 -8.16 13.48
CA GLY A 211 9.96 -7.18 13.00
C GLY A 211 9.68 -7.34 11.51
N ARG A 212 10.72 -7.57 10.71
CA ARG A 212 10.58 -7.86 9.27
C ARG A 212 9.85 -9.18 9.05
N ASP A 213 10.17 -10.20 9.82
CA ASP A 213 9.51 -11.50 9.78
C ASP A 213 8.02 -11.39 10.13
N LEU A 214 7.68 -10.60 11.15
CA LEU A 214 6.29 -10.33 11.51
C LEU A 214 5.53 -9.65 10.37
N ILE A 215 6.08 -8.60 9.76
CA ILE A 215 5.46 -7.93 8.61
C ILE A 215 5.25 -8.92 7.46
N ARG A 216 6.29 -9.71 7.13
CA ARG A 216 6.23 -10.71 6.06
C ARG A 216 5.17 -11.78 6.32
N GLY A 217 5.07 -12.25 7.57
CA GLY A 217 4.04 -13.20 8.00
C GLY A 217 2.64 -12.61 7.86
N LYS A 218 2.42 -11.39 8.35
CA LYS A 218 1.11 -10.71 8.30
C LYS A 218 0.65 -10.40 6.88
N LEU A 219 1.56 -10.08 5.96
CA LEU A 219 1.24 -9.94 4.54
C LEU A 219 0.79 -11.27 3.92
N ARG A 220 1.42 -12.40 4.29
CA ARG A 220 1.00 -13.74 3.83
C ARG A 220 -0.35 -14.13 4.41
N ASP A 221 -0.57 -13.93 5.70
CA ASP A 221 -1.84 -14.23 6.36
C ASP A 221 -3.00 -13.42 5.77
N ALA A 222 -2.71 -12.19 5.34
CA ALA A 222 -3.65 -11.32 4.65
C ALA A 222 -3.91 -11.71 3.18
N GLY A 223 -3.17 -12.66 2.62
CA GLY A 223 -3.28 -13.06 1.22
C GLY A 223 -2.80 -11.99 0.22
N CYS A 224 -1.95 -11.06 0.66
CA CYS A 224 -1.44 -10.00 -0.20
C CYS A 224 -0.53 -10.57 -1.30
N VAL A 225 -0.56 -9.96 -2.49
CA VAL A 225 0.44 -10.17 -3.53
C VAL A 225 1.60 -9.21 -3.28
N PHE A 226 2.77 -9.73 -2.89
CA PHE A 226 3.89 -8.87 -2.53
C PHE A 226 5.28 -9.44 -2.85
N SER A 227 6.22 -8.52 -3.07
CA SER A 227 7.67 -8.75 -3.09
C SER A 227 8.29 -8.24 -1.79
N PHE A 228 9.32 -8.93 -1.29
CA PHE A 228 9.99 -8.57 -0.04
C PHE A 228 11.50 -8.64 -0.23
N HIS A 229 12.15 -7.48 -0.21
CA HIS A 229 13.57 -7.34 -0.51
C HIS A 229 14.34 -6.92 0.72
N GLU A 230 15.44 -7.63 1.00
CA GLU A 230 16.35 -7.33 2.10
C GLU A 230 17.78 -7.24 1.58
N PHE A 231 18.35 -6.03 1.64
CA PHE A 231 19.68 -5.77 1.10
C PHE A 231 20.75 -5.96 2.16
N ALA A 232 21.74 -6.81 1.85
CA ALA A 232 22.88 -7.04 2.73
C ALA A 232 23.61 -5.74 3.05
N TRP A 233 24.04 -5.57 4.31
CA TRP A 233 24.79 -4.43 4.82
C TRP A 233 24.10 -3.06 4.82
N ALA A 234 23.01 -2.88 4.06
CA ALA A 234 22.23 -1.66 4.08
C ALA A 234 21.64 -1.39 5.48
N GLN A 235 21.82 -0.17 5.98
CA GLN A 235 21.28 0.33 7.24
C GLN A 235 20.04 1.20 7.01
N HIS A 236 19.38 1.66 8.06
CA HIS A 236 18.28 2.61 7.92
C HIS A 236 18.65 3.86 7.12
N ALA A 237 17.72 4.38 6.31
CA ALA A 237 17.93 5.55 5.45
C ALA A 237 19.05 5.37 4.41
N PHE A 238 19.33 4.14 3.96
CA PHE A 238 20.39 3.84 3.00
C PHE A 238 20.22 4.48 1.62
N ILE A 239 19.02 4.95 1.27
CA ILE A 239 18.81 5.69 0.01
C ILE A 239 18.84 7.21 0.14
N ARG A 240 19.03 7.72 1.36
CA ARG A 240 19.10 9.15 1.60
C ARG A 240 20.50 9.65 1.26
N ASP A 241 20.62 10.45 0.22
CA ASP A 241 21.88 10.95 -0.33
C ASP A 241 22.45 12.18 0.40
N GLU A 242 21.70 12.78 1.34
CA GLU A 242 22.19 13.83 2.24
C GLU A 242 22.04 13.43 3.72
N LEU A 243 23.05 13.76 4.53
CA LEU A 243 23.00 13.68 6.00
C LEU A 243 22.43 12.34 6.51
N SER A 244 22.84 11.25 5.86
CA SER A 244 22.43 9.86 6.17
C SER A 244 23.30 9.19 7.25
N LYS A 245 24.20 9.95 7.88
CA LYS A 245 25.14 9.43 8.89
C LYS A 245 26.05 8.31 8.32
N GLY A 246 26.49 8.47 7.07
CA GLY A 246 27.37 7.52 6.39
C GLY A 246 26.68 6.25 5.91
N ARG A 247 25.34 6.26 5.80
CA ARG A 247 24.53 5.08 5.44
C ARG A 247 24.13 5.03 3.97
N TYR A 248 24.29 6.15 3.24
CA TYR A 248 23.94 6.21 1.83
C TYR A 248 24.72 5.18 1.01
N ASP A 249 23.98 4.30 0.33
CA ASP A 249 24.53 3.34 -0.61
C ASP A 249 23.92 3.60 -2.00
N PRO A 250 24.63 4.29 -2.91
CA PRO A 250 24.09 4.62 -4.23
C PRO A 250 23.83 3.39 -5.10
N ALA A 251 24.59 2.30 -4.93
CA ALA A 251 24.43 1.09 -5.74
C ALA A 251 23.15 0.35 -5.33
N VAL A 252 22.95 0.17 -4.03
CA VAL A 252 21.70 -0.42 -3.50
C VAL A 252 20.51 0.50 -3.79
N THR A 253 20.68 1.82 -3.66
CA THR A 253 19.65 2.82 -4.01
C THR A 253 19.17 2.66 -5.44
N LYS A 254 20.10 2.53 -6.39
CA LYS A 254 19.77 2.29 -7.79
C LYS A 254 18.91 1.04 -7.93
N ILE A 255 19.31 -0.09 -7.33
CA ILE A 255 18.56 -1.35 -7.43
C ILE A 255 17.16 -1.20 -6.84
N CYS A 256 17.03 -0.54 -5.69
CA CYS A 256 15.73 -0.30 -5.06
C CYS A 256 14.83 0.58 -5.94
N PHE A 257 15.42 1.55 -6.64
CA PHE A 257 14.68 2.36 -7.61
C PHE A 257 14.21 1.54 -8.82
N GLU A 258 15.02 0.60 -9.33
CA GLU A 258 14.58 -0.32 -10.39
C GLU A 258 13.40 -1.20 -9.94
N ILE A 259 13.35 -1.62 -8.66
CA ILE A 259 12.20 -2.35 -8.10
C ILE A 259 10.94 -1.48 -8.15
N LEU A 260 11.05 -0.19 -7.83
CA LEU A 260 9.93 0.75 -7.96
C LEU A 260 9.49 0.88 -9.42
N LEU A 261 10.43 1.05 -10.35
CA LEU A 261 10.10 1.21 -11.76
C LEU A 261 9.50 -0.05 -12.38
N GLU A 262 9.95 -1.24 -11.96
CA GLU A 262 9.35 -2.50 -12.36
C GLU A 262 7.89 -2.55 -11.94
N LEU A 263 7.62 -2.43 -10.63
CA LEU A 263 6.27 -2.56 -10.12
C LEU A 263 5.33 -1.50 -10.68
N PHE A 264 5.74 -0.23 -10.65
CA PHE A 264 4.91 0.86 -11.16
C PHE A 264 4.77 0.84 -12.68
N GLY A 265 5.80 0.42 -13.42
CA GLY A 265 5.73 0.30 -14.87
C GLY A 265 4.73 -0.78 -15.28
N ARG A 266 4.81 -1.95 -14.64
CA ARG A 266 3.92 -3.07 -14.91
C ARG A 266 2.48 -2.79 -14.48
N VAL A 267 2.26 -2.24 -13.28
CA VAL A 267 0.90 -2.07 -12.72
C VAL A 267 0.22 -0.77 -13.13
N LEU A 268 0.97 0.33 -13.32
CA LEU A 268 0.38 1.66 -13.51
C LEU A 268 0.48 2.20 -14.95
N LYS A 269 1.36 1.63 -15.78
CA LYS A 269 1.57 2.10 -17.17
C LYS A 269 1.18 1.09 -18.23
N THR A 270 1.25 -0.20 -17.91
CA THR A 270 0.89 -1.24 -18.85
C THR A 270 -0.62 -1.39 -18.86
N ASP A 271 -1.23 -1.37 -20.04
CA ASP A 271 -2.62 -1.77 -20.18
C ASP A 271 -2.70 -3.29 -20.01
N LEU A 272 -3.11 -3.71 -18.81
CA LEU A 272 -3.23 -5.13 -18.45
C LEU A 272 -4.57 -5.74 -18.93
N ALA A 273 -5.43 -4.96 -19.57
CA ALA A 273 -6.82 -5.35 -19.90
C ALA A 273 -7.60 -5.84 -18.66
N VAL A 274 -8.73 -6.52 -18.87
CA VAL A 274 -9.58 -7.03 -17.78
C VAL A 274 -8.95 -8.29 -17.19
N VAL A 275 -8.89 -8.36 -15.86
CA VAL A 275 -8.49 -9.57 -15.15
C VAL A 275 -9.50 -10.69 -15.44
N GLU A 276 -9.06 -11.77 -16.10
CA GLU A 276 -9.86 -12.99 -16.21
C GLU A 276 -9.88 -13.72 -14.88
N PHE A 277 -10.98 -13.62 -14.14
CA PHE A 277 -11.23 -14.51 -13.01
C PHE A 277 -11.57 -15.91 -13.54
N TYR A 278 -10.58 -16.80 -13.56
CA TYR A 278 -10.84 -18.23 -13.72
C TYR A 278 -11.61 -18.73 -12.51
N VAL A 279 -12.94 -18.75 -12.60
CA VAL A 279 -13.75 -19.56 -11.69
C VAL A 279 -13.47 -21.00 -12.05
N ALA A 280 -12.62 -21.66 -11.25
CA ALA A 280 -12.43 -23.10 -11.32
C ALA A 280 -13.74 -23.77 -10.90
N ALA A 281 -14.69 -23.90 -11.85
CA ALA A 281 -15.84 -24.75 -11.68
C ALA A 281 -15.32 -26.19 -11.59
N ILE A 282 -15.28 -26.72 -10.37
CA ILE A 282 -15.06 -28.15 -10.11
C ILE A 282 -16.25 -28.88 -10.73
N ALA A 283 -16.13 -29.26 -12.00
CA ALA A 283 -17.03 -30.21 -12.63
C ALA A 283 -16.75 -31.58 -12.01
N VAL A 284 -17.48 -31.92 -10.95
CA VAL A 284 -17.60 -33.30 -10.50
C VAL A 284 -18.22 -34.09 -11.65
N LYS A 285 -17.39 -34.79 -12.42
CA LYS A 285 -17.84 -35.79 -13.39
C LYS A 285 -18.61 -36.86 -12.62
N SER A 286 -19.94 -36.80 -12.66
CA SER A 286 -20.83 -37.87 -12.21
C SER A 286 -20.62 -39.10 -13.10
N SER A 287 -19.67 -39.94 -12.70
CA SER A 287 -19.41 -41.23 -13.34
C SER A 287 -19.82 -42.36 -12.39
N PHE A 288 -20.99 -42.27 -11.79
CA PHE A 288 -21.63 -43.38 -11.07
C PHE A 288 -23.13 -43.13 -10.97
N LEU A 289 -23.91 -43.52 -11.99
CA LEU A 289 -25.31 -43.93 -11.85
C LEU A 289 -25.66 -44.81 -13.07
N ARG A 290 -25.90 -46.10 -12.82
CA ARG A 290 -26.48 -47.05 -13.78
C ARG A 290 -27.90 -46.61 -14.15
N PRO A 291 -28.41 -46.93 -15.35
CA PRO A 291 -29.72 -46.50 -15.78
C PRO A 291 -30.80 -47.32 -15.04
N LEU A 292 -31.60 -46.65 -14.21
CA LEU A 292 -32.93 -47.15 -13.86
C LEU A 292 -33.96 -46.38 -14.70
N CYS A 293 -34.73 -47.14 -15.48
CA CYS A 293 -35.81 -46.66 -16.34
C CYS A 293 -36.87 -45.88 -15.56
N ILE A 294 -37.14 -44.63 -15.96
CA ILE A 294 -38.36 -43.88 -15.62
C ILE A 294 -38.81 -43.10 -16.89
N PRO A 295 -40.12 -43.00 -17.23
CA PRO A 295 -40.60 -42.49 -18.52
C PRO A 295 -40.54 -40.96 -18.65
N PRO A 296 -40.73 -40.39 -19.87
CA PRO A 296 -40.38 -39.01 -20.18
C PRO A 296 -41.56 -38.06 -19.95
N VAL A 297 -41.53 -37.29 -18.86
CA VAL A 297 -42.24 -36.01 -18.77
C VAL A 297 -41.40 -35.06 -17.90
N LEU A 298 -41.29 -33.80 -18.31
CA LEU A 298 -40.52 -32.69 -17.70
C LEU A 298 -39.03 -32.56 -18.08
N ALA A 299 -38.78 -32.46 -19.39
CA ALA A 299 -37.67 -31.66 -19.89
C ALA A 299 -38.20 -30.28 -20.30
N ILE A 300 -38.34 -29.34 -19.35
CA ILE A 300 -38.39 -27.86 -19.50
C ILE A 300 -38.32 -27.34 -18.05
N LEU A 301 -37.10 -27.09 -17.53
CA LEU A 301 -36.83 -26.25 -16.33
C LEU A 301 -35.31 -26.20 -16.04
N GLN A 302 -34.47 -25.97 -17.06
CA GLN A 302 -33.01 -25.89 -16.86
C GLN A 302 -32.34 -24.69 -17.55
N LEU A 303 -33.13 -23.66 -17.91
CA LEU A 303 -32.62 -22.47 -18.60
C LEU A 303 -32.97 -21.13 -17.91
N LEU A 304 -33.56 -21.15 -16.71
CA LEU A 304 -34.02 -19.92 -16.05
C LEU A 304 -33.29 -19.51 -14.76
N GLU A 305 -32.41 -20.34 -14.19
CA GLU A 305 -31.70 -19.99 -12.94
C GLU A 305 -30.31 -19.35 -13.13
N PHE A 306 -29.84 -19.14 -14.36
CA PHE A 306 -28.55 -18.47 -14.59
C PHE A 306 -28.61 -16.92 -14.50
N ARG A 307 -29.81 -16.32 -14.42
CA ARG A 307 -29.97 -14.86 -14.31
C ARG A 307 -30.26 -14.32 -12.91
N GLN A 308 -30.36 -15.19 -11.89
CA GLN A 308 -30.53 -14.73 -10.49
C GLN A 308 -29.29 -14.95 -9.61
N LEU A 309 -28.30 -15.73 -10.05
CA LEU A 309 -27.05 -15.93 -9.30
C LEU A 309 -26.07 -14.74 -9.38
N SER A 310 -26.22 -13.83 -10.36
CA SER A 310 -25.39 -12.61 -10.43
C SER A 310 -25.81 -11.52 -9.43
N ALA A 311 -26.97 -11.66 -8.77
CA ALA A 311 -27.46 -10.70 -7.78
C ALA A 311 -27.21 -11.12 -6.32
N TRP A 312 -26.80 -12.37 -6.06
CA TRP A 312 -26.59 -12.90 -4.71
C TRP A 312 -25.13 -12.86 -4.24
N CYS A 313 -24.16 -12.77 -5.16
CA CYS A 313 -22.73 -12.69 -4.79
C CYS A 313 -22.28 -11.32 -4.23
N LEU A 314 -23.16 -10.31 -4.17
CA LEU A 314 -22.82 -8.97 -3.71
C LEU A 314 -23.14 -8.69 -2.22
N GLN A 315 -23.62 -9.66 -1.43
CA GLN A 315 -24.12 -9.38 -0.07
C GLN A 315 -23.81 -10.43 1.02
N LEU A 316 -22.66 -11.11 1.01
CA LEU A 316 -22.26 -11.94 2.16
C LEU A 316 -20.97 -11.45 2.83
N PRO A 317 -21.00 -11.15 4.14
CA PRO A 317 -19.79 -10.87 4.91
C PRO A 317 -19.03 -12.18 5.19
N SER A 318 -17.71 -12.08 5.14
CA SER A 318 -16.73 -13.14 5.35
C SER A 318 -16.86 -13.81 6.74
N LYS A 319 -17.55 -14.95 6.84
CA LYS A 319 -17.42 -15.87 7.97
C LYS A 319 -17.48 -17.34 7.55
N PHE A 320 -16.35 -18.02 7.74
CA PHE A 320 -16.14 -19.45 8.03
C PHE A 320 -16.79 -20.52 7.13
N VAL A 321 -15.94 -21.30 6.47
CA VAL A 321 -16.20 -22.74 6.27
C VAL A 321 -14.94 -23.52 6.67
N THR A 322 -14.96 -24.08 7.88
CA THR A 322 -14.11 -25.19 8.29
C THR A 322 -14.66 -26.47 7.68
N VAL A 323 -13.84 -27.19 6.91
CA VAL A 323 -14.20 -28.53 6.39
C VAL A 323 -13.69 -29.58 7.37
N GLU A 324 -14.59 -30.17 8.16
CA GLU A 324 -14.31 -31.38 8.95
C GLU A 324 -14.17 -32.60 8.01
N ARG A 325 -13.09 -33.36 8.19
CA ARG A 325 -12.87 -34.67 7.56
C ARG A 325 -13.70 -35.72 8.31
N VAL A 326 -14.70 -36.30 7.65
CA VAL A 326 -15.33 -37.55 8.10
C VAL A 326 -14.67 -38.71 7.34
N GLU A 327 -13.84 -39.51 8.04
CA GLU A 327 -13.33 -40.78 7.53
C GLU A 327 -14.42 -41.86 7.65
N ALA A 328 -14.89 -42.39 6.52
CA ALA A 328 -15.68 -43.60 6.48
C ALA A 328 -14.80 -44.79 6.07
N ARG A 329 -14.44 -45.64 7.05
CA ARG A 329 -13.91 -46.99 6.81
C ARG A 329 -15.01 -47.88 6.23
N LYS A 330 -14.69 -48.63 5.18
CA LYS A 330 -15.41 -49.83 4.76
C LYS A 330 -14.43 -50.99 4.57
N GLU A 331 -15.01 -52.19 4.74
CA GLU A 331 -14.50 -53.54 4.43
C GLU A 331 -13.88 -54.31 5.62
N LEU A 332 -14.18 -55.59 5.84
CA LEU A 332 -15.16 -56.53 5.25
C LEU A 332 -15.34 -57.68 6.25
N ILE A 333 -16.51 -58.31 6.24
CA ILE A 333 -16.76 -59.61 6.87
C ILE A 333 -16.21 -60.71 5.95
N ALA A 334 -15.33 -61.55 6.50
CA ALA A 334 -15.22 -62.99 6.25
C ALA A 334 -14.59 -63.61 7.51
#